data_AF-A0A7V3UYC8-F1
#
_entry.id   AF-A0A7V3UYC8-F1
#
_cell.length_a   1.000
_cell.length_b   1.000
_cell.length_c   1.000
_cell.angle_alpha   90.00
_cell.angle_beta   90.00
_cell.angle_gamma   90.00
#
_symmetry.space_group_name_H-M   'P 1'
#
loop_
_entity.id
_entity.type
_entity.pdbx_description
1 polymer ?
#
loop_
_entity_poly.entity_id
_entity_poly.type
_entity_poly.pdbx_seq_one_letter_code
_entity_poly.pdbx_strand_id
1 'polypeptide(L)'
;HQGCLLLAARPVLAALGVPTSWDEAAQALRVQTPHGLAILRAGSRRFTLAGRDLLLTAPTFRCEGQLLAPATLLARLTNTILTTSPDGTSARFDTVSRPLTPAPPQPGEQQPPTLPMLLPIENAIAGPAE
;
A
#
# COMPACT_ATOMS: atom_id res chain seq x y z
N HIS A 1 21.35 10.76 21.84
CA HIS A 1 20.46 11.65 21.06
C HIS A 1 19.99 10.86 19.84
N GLN A 2 18.69 10.54 19.73
CA GLN A 2 18.16 9.92 18.51
C GLN A 2 18.04 11.02 17.45
N GLY A 3 18.87 10.95 16.41
CA GLY A 3 18.79 11.86 15.26
C GLY A 3 17.51 11.61 14.47
N CYS A 4 16.92 12.66 13.90
CA CYS A 4 15.80 12.54 12.97
C CYS A 4 16.31 12.77 11.55
N LEU A 5 16.24 11.75 10.70
CA LEU A 5 16.54 11.89 9.28
C LEU A 5 15.34 12.57 8.59
N LEU A 6 15.59 13.77 8.05
CA LEU A 6 14.62 14.50 7.24
C LEU A 6 14.95 14.30 5.76
N LEU A 7 13.95 13.93 4.99
CA LEU A 7 14.08 13.73 3.55
C LEU A 7 13.07 14.58 2.80
N ALA A 8 13.43 15.00 1.60
CA ALA A 8 12.50 15.64 0.69
C ALA A 8 11.35 14.69 0.32
N ALA A 9 10.14 15.03 0.76
CA ALA A 9 8.99 14.15 0.67
C ALA A 9 8.60 13.86 -0.79
N ARG A 10 8.55 14.89 -1.65
CA ARG A 10 8.16 14.72 -3.07
C ARG A 10 9.06 13.75 -3.84
N PRO A 11 10.40 13.89 -3.89
CA PRO A 11 11.23 12.96 -4.66
C PRO A 11 11.20 11.54 -4.09
N VAL A 12 11.15 11.38 -2.76
CA VAL A 12 11.04 10.04 -2.14
C VAL A 12 9.70 9.39 -2.50
N LEU A 13 8.58 10.11 -2.36
CA LEU A 13 7.25 9.60 -2.70
C LEU A 13 7.11 9.31 -4.19
N ALA A 14 7.68 10.15 -5.06
CA ALA A 14 7.72 9.91 -6.50
C ALA A 14 8.53 8.66 -6.85
N ALA A 15 9.70 8.45 -6.23
CA ALA A 15 10.50 7.23 -6.41
C ALA A 15 9.77 5.96 -5.96
N LEU A 16 8.86 6.08 -4.98
CA LEU A 16 7.99 5.01 -4.49
C LEU A 16 6.68 4.87 -5.29
N GLY A 17 6.51 5.64 -6.37
CA GLY A 17 5.30 5.60 -7.22
C GLY A 17 4.04 6.16 -6.56
N VAL A 18 4.19 6.96 -5.50
CA VAL A 18 3.07 7.51 -4.74
C VAL A 18 2.64 8.85 -5.32
N PRO A 19 1.38 9.01 -5.75
CA PRO A 19 0.92 10.27 -6.31
C PRO A 19 0.82 11.33 -5.21
N THR A 20 1.36 12.51 -5.53
CA THR A 20 1.37 13.66 -4.63
C THR A 20 0.91 14.92 -5.34
N SER A 21 0.28 15.82 -4.59
CA SER A 21 -0.12 17.14 -5.06
C SER A 21 0.21 18.17 -3.99
N TRP A 22 0.71 19.33 -4.41
CA TRP A 22 1.02 20.42 -3.51
C TRP A 22 -0.11 21.45 -3.54
N ASP A 23 -0.56 21.85 -2.36
CA ASP A 23 -1.56 22.89 -2.15
C ASP A 23 -0.85 24.16 -1.64
N GLU A 24 -0.66 25.14 -2.53
CA GLU A 24 0.00 26.40 -2.18
C GLU A 24 -0.82 27.22 -1.16
N ALA A 25 -2.14 27.22 -1.24
CA ALA A 25 -2.97 28.00 -0.31
C ALA A 25 -2.90 27.44 1.12
N ALA A 26 -2.93 26.11 1.25
CA ALA A 26 -2.82 25.41 2.52
C ALA A 26 -1.38 25.17 2.98
N GLN A 27 -0.37 25.51 2.15
CA GLN A 27 1.04 25.17 2.36
C GLN A 27 1.23 23.69 2.73
N ALA A 28 0.57 22.81 1.99
CA ALA A 28 0.42 21.41 2.35
C ALA A 28 0.69 20.45 1.18
N LEU A 29 1.40 19.37 1.49
CA LEU A 29 1.57 18.23 0.59
C LEU A 29 0.46 17.22 0.82
N ARG A 30 -0.31 16.94 -0.22
CA ARG A 30 -1.36 15.93 -0.28
C ARG A 30 -0.76 14.66 -0.87
N VAL A 31 -0.84 13.55 -0.15
CA VAL A 31 -0.24 12.26 -0.52
C VAL A 31 -1.34 11.21 -0.52
N GLN A 32 -1.51 10.52 -1.65
CA GLN A 32 -2.48 9.43 -1.73
C GLN A 32 -1.83 8.13 -1.24
N THR A 33 -2.25 7.63 -0.09
CA THR A 33 -1.70 6.41 0.51
C THR A 33 -2.70 5.25 0.41
N PRO A 34 -2.26 4.00 0.62
CA PRO A 34 -3.16 2.85 0.76
C PRO A 34 -4.18 3.02 1.90
N HIS A 35 -3.86 3.85 2.89
CA HIS A 35 -4.71 4.13 4.04
C HIS A 35 -5.60 5.38 3.86
N GLY A 36 -5.56 6.00 2.68
CA GLY A 36 -6.34 7.20 2.35
C GLY A 36 -5.47 8.44 2.11
N LEU A 37 -6.12 9.61 2.10
CA LEU A 37 -5.43 10.88 1.89
C LEU A 37 -4.64 11.28 3.13
N ALA A 38 -3.34 11.52 2.95
CA ALA A 38 -2.48 12.14 3.95
C ALA A 38 -2.21 13.61 3.59
N ILE A 39 -2.22 14.49 4.59
CA ILE A 39 -1.97 15.93 4.44
C ILE A 39 -0.84 16.32 5.38
N LEU A 40 0.29 16.74 4.80
CA LEU A 40 1.47 17.20 5.52
C LEU A 40 1.61 18.70 5.32
N ARG A 41 1.38 19.49 6.36
CA ARG A 41 1.56 20.96 6.33
C ARG A 41 3.00 21.32 6.61
N ALA A 42 3.53 22.35 5.96
CA ALA A 42 4.87 22.88 6.28
C ALA A 42 4.92 23.48 7.70
N GLY A 43 6.03 23.25 8.42
CA GLY A 43 6.23 23.78 9.77
C GLY A 43 5.41 23.10 10.87
N SER A 44 4.69 22.03 10.55
CA SER A 44 3.74 21.39 11.46
C SER A 44 4.33 20.14 12.12
N ARG A 45 4.03 19.96 13.41
CA ARG A 45 4.23 18.68 14.13
C ARG A 45 3.00 17.76 14.04
N ARG A 46 2.01 18.13 13.24
CA ARG A 46 0.81 17.34 13.00
C ARG A 46 0.67 17.06 11.52
N PHE A 47 0.24 15.86 11.20
CA PHE A 47 -0.22 15.49 9.86
C PHE A 47 -1.60 14.85 9.97
N THR A 48 -2.40 14.98 8.93
CA THR A 48 -3.71 14.36 8.86
C THR A 48 -3.62 13.09 8.01
N LEU A 49 -4.18 11.97 8.44
CA LEU A 49 -4.30 10.74 7.67
C LEU A 49 -5.74 10.24 7.76
N ALA A 50 -6.41 10.10 6.61
CA ALA A 50 -7.82 9.68 6.55
C ALA A 50 -8.72 10.50 7.50
N GLY A 51 -8.49 11.82 7.55
CA GLY A 51 -9.24 12.76 8.40
C GLY A 51 -8.83 12.76 9.89
N ARG A 52 -7.86 11.95 10.30
CA ARG A 52 -7.37 11.92 11.69
C ARG A 52 -6.05 12.66 11.81
N ASP A 53 -5.95 13.57 12.78
CA ASP A 53 -4.70 14.23 13.10
C ASP A 53 -3.79 13.35 13.96
N LEU A 54 -2.53 13.24 13.54
CA LEU A 54 -1.50 12.43 14.16
C LEU A 54 -0.28 13.31 14.45
N LEU A 55 0.37 13.05 15.58
CA LEU A 55 1.58 13.76 16.00
C LEU A 55 2.82 13.18 15.33
N LEU A 56 3.71 14.08 14.91
CA LEU A 56 5.03 13.78 14.39
C LEU A 56 6.08 13.94 15.48
N THR A 57 7.06 13.05 15.48
CA THR A 57 8.22 13.13 16.37
C THR A 57 9.08 14.36 16.06
N ALA A 58 9.15 14.77 14.80
CA ALA A 58 9.81 15.99 14.36
C ALA A 58 8.88 16.76 13.40
N PRO A 59 8.91 18.10 13.43
CA PRO A 59 8.14 18.89 12.49
C PRO A 59 8.60 18.67 11.05
N THR A 60 7.68 18.87 10.11
CA THR A 60 8.02 19.04 8.70
C THR A 60 8.57 20.44 8.46
N PHE A 61 9.47 20.59 7.50
CA PHE A 61 10.08 21.88 7.14
C PHE A 61 9.90 22.15 5.65
N ARG A 62 9.81 23.42 5.26
CA ARG A 62 9.94 23.81 3.86
C ARG A 62 11.36 24.35 3.66
N CYS A 63 12.10 23.75 2.74
CA CYS A 63 13.45 24.17 2.37
C CYS A 63 13.54 24.19 0.84
N GLU A 64 13.93 25.33 0.25
CA GLU A 64 14.07 25.49 -1.21
C GLU A 64 12.85 24.99 -2.02
N GLY A 65 11.65 25.31 -1.53
CA GLY A 65 10.39 24.89 -2.17
C GLY A 65 10.02 23.42 -1.97
N GLN A 66 10.85 22.63 -1.29
CA GLN A 66 10.58 21.23 -0.98
C GLN A 66 10.10 21.06 0.46
N LEU A 67 9.15 20.16 0.66
CA LEU A 67 8.73 19.75 1.99
C LEU A 67 9.67 18.63 2.48
N LEU A 68 10.42 18.90 3.53
CA LEU A 68 11.20 17.94 4.28
C LEU A 68 10.33 17.30 5.35
N ALA A 69 10.29 15.97 5.37
CA ALA A 69 9.52 15.20 6.34
C ALA A 69 10.39 14.10 6.98
N PRO A 70 10.05 13.65 8.19
CA PRO A 70 10.74 12.53 8.81
C PRO A 70 10.71 11.28 7.92
N ALA A 71 11.87 10.65 7.69
CA ALA A 71 11.96 9.45 6.87
C ALA A 71 11.05 8.32 7.39
N THR A 72 10.91 8.20 8.71
CA THR A 72 10.02 7.24 9.37
C THR A 72 8.55 7.51 9.07
N LEU A 73 8.15 8.78 8.93
CA LEU A 73 6.79 9.13 8.49
C LEU A 73 6.57 8.69 7.05
N LEU A 74 7.50 9.00 6.14
CA LEU A 74 7.40 8.63 4.74
C LEU A 74 7.25 7.11 4.60
N ALA A 75 8.08 6.34 5.29
CA ALA A 75 8.02 4.88 5.28
C ALA A 75 6.67 4.33 5.74
N ARG A 76 6.07 4.95 6.78
CA ARG A 76 4.74 4.57 7.27
C ARG A 76 3.63 4.92 6.28
N LEU A 77 3.71 6.07 5.61
CA LEU A 77 2.73 6.49 4.60
C LEU A 77 2.73 5.57 3.38
N THR A 78 3.90 5.04 3.01
CA THR A 78 4.09 4.17 1.84
C THR A 78 4.04 2.68 2.17
N ASN A 79 3.84 2.31 3.44
CA ASN A 79 3.89 0.92 3.91
C ASN A 79 5.21 0.20 3.50
N THR A 80 6.32 0.90 3.66
CA THR A 80 7.68 0.40 3.37
C THR A 80 8.50 0.28 4.64
N ILE A 81 9.56 -0.52 4.60
CA ILE A 81 10.56 -0.63 5.66
C ILE A 81 11.67 0.39 5.39
N LEU A 82 11.98 1.22 6.38
CA LEU A 82 13.12 2.13 6.35
C LEU A 82 14.34 1.45 6.98
N THR A 83 15.41 1.31 6.20
CA THR A 83 16.71 0.85 6.68
C THR A 83 17.71 2.01 6.52
N THR A 84 18.34 2.44 7.59
CA THR A 84 19.40 3.46 7.56
C THR A 84 20.77 2.83 7.73
N SER A 85 21.77 3.33 7.00
CA SER A 85 23.16 2.94 7.21
C SER A 85 23.62 3.27 8.64
N PRO A 86 24.59 2.52 9.20
CA PRO A 86 25.09 2.76 10.56
C PRO A 86 25.73 4.15 10.73
N ASP A 87 26.30 4.68 9.66
CA ASP A 87 26.84 6.05 9.55
C ASP A 87 25.76 7.14 9.34
N GLY A 88 24.49 6.75 9.13
CA GLY A 88 23.36 7.66 8.96
C GLY A 88 23.34 8.44 7.64
N THR A 89 24.25 8.18 6.71
CA THR A 89 24.36 8.92 5.44
C THR A 89 23.34 8.46 4.39
N SER A 90 22.90 7.21 4.48
CA SER A 90 22.03 6.59 3.49
C SER A 90 20.79 6.00 4.14
N ALA A 91 19.67 6.09 3.42
CA ALA A 91 18.40 5.49 3.78
C ALA A 91 17.86 4.72 2.58
N ARG A 92 17.41 3.50 2.83
CA ARG A 92 16.79 2.60 1.86
C ARG A 92 15.36 2.31 2.28
N PHE A 93 14.45 2.39 1.32
CA PHE A 93 13.04 2.04 1.49
C PHE A 93 12.78 0.72 0.75
N ASP A 94 12.46 -0.34 1.49
CA ASP A 94 12.06 -1.62 0.91
C ASP A 94 10.55 -1.79 1.00
N THR A 95 9.90 -2.13 -0.11
CA THR A 95 8.48 -2.48 -0.12
C THR A 95 8.29 -3.76 0.68
N VAL A 96 7.27 -3.76 1.55
CA VAL A 96 6.86 -4.99 2.25
C VAL A 96 6.19 -5.90 1.24
N SER A 97 6.97 -6.72 0.53
CA SER A 97 6.46 -7.85 -0.22
C SER A 97 5.95 -8.86 0.80
N ARG A 98 4.65 -8.82 1.13
CA ARG A 98 4.05 -9.99 1.79
C ARG A 98 4.14 -11.14 0.79
N PRO A 99 4.76 -12.28 1.12
CA PRO A 99 4.44 -13.49 0.39
C PRO A 99 2.93 -13.70 0.56
N LEU A 100 2.20 -13.85 -0.54
CA LEU A 100 0.87 -14.44 -0.52
C LEU A 100 1.07 -15.87 -0.01
N THR A 101 1.05 -16.07 1.30
CA THR A 101 0.85 -17.42 1.84
C THR A 101 -0.51 -17.86 1.30
N PRO A 102 -0.59 -18.91 0.45
CA PRO A 102 -1.88 -19.43 0.04
C PRO A 102 -2.66 -19.73 1.32
N ALA A 103 -3.91 -19.28 1.37
CA ALA A 103 -4.79 -19.59 2.49
C ALA A 103 -4.73 -21.11 2.74
N PRO A 104 -4.63 -21.58 3.99
CA PRO A 104 -4.77 -23.00 4.27
C PRO A 104 -6.10 -23.46 3.66
N PRO A 105 -6.16 -24.62 2.98
CA PRO A 105 -7.39 -25.12 2.39
C PRO A 105 -8.46 -25.17 3.49
N GLN A 106 -9.58 -24.48 3.28
CA GLN A 106 -10.68 -24.51 4.23
C GLN A 106 -11.19 -25.96 4.31
N PRO A 107 -11.22 -26.60 5.49
CA PRO A 107 -11.87 -27.90 5.65
C PRO A 107 -13.38 -27.66 5.57
N GLY A 108 -13.93 -27.67 4.36
CA GLY A 108 -15.35 -27.39 4.18
C GLY A 108 -15.84 -27.14 2.74
N GLU A 109 -14.96 -26.97 1.75
CA GLU A 109 -15.42 -27.00 0.35
C GLU A 109 -15.72 -28.46 -0.04
N GLN A 110 -16.96 -28.85 0.28
CA GLN A 110 -17.59 -30.06 -0.20
C GLN A 110 -17.49 -30.08 -1.72
N GLN A 111 -16.63 -30.97 -2.22
CA GLN A 111 -16.60 -31.40 -3.60
C GLN A 111 -18.03 -31.61 -4.10
N PRO A 112 -18.47 -30.97 -5.20
CA PRO A 112 -19.81 -31.16 -5.70
C PRO A 112 -20.02 -32.65 -5.99
N PRO A 113 -21.19 -33.22 -5.66
CA PRO A 113 -21.43 -34.64 -5.88
C PRO A 113 -21.25 -34.93 -7.38
N THR A 114 -20.28 -35.80 -7.70
CA THR A 114 -20.16 -36.41 -9.01
C THR A 114 -21.47 -37.15 -9.29
N LEU A 115 -22.34 -36.54 -10.10
CA LEU A 115 -23.51 -37.23 -10.64
C LEU A 115 -22.99 -38.43 -11.45
N PRO A 116 -23.48 -39.66 -11.19
CA PRO A 116 -23.13 -40.78 -12.06
C PRO A 116 -23.64 -40.46 -13.47
N MET A 117 -22.74 -40.49 -14.46
CA MET A 117 -23.11 -40.46 -15.87
C MET A 117 -24.08 -41.62 -16.12
N LEU A 118 -25.35 -41.28 -16.37
CA LEU A 118 -26.31 -42.19 -16.97
C LEU A 118 -25.79 -42.55 -18.37
N LEU A 119 -25.41 -43.82 -18.54
CA LEU A 119 -25.13 -44.42 -19.85
C LEU A 119 -26.36 -44.24 -20.75
N PRO A 120 -26.19 -43.87 -22.03
CA PRO A 120 -27.29 -43.93 -22.98
C PRO A 120 -27.70 -45.40 -23.18
N ILE A 121 -28.95 -45.72 -22.86
CA ILE A 121 -29.58 -46.99 -23.23
C ILE A 121 -29.85 -46.90 -24.74
N GLU A 122 -29.04 -47.61 -25.53
CA GLU A 122 -29.34 -47.89 -26.93
C GLU A 122 -30.60 -48.76 -26.97
N ASN A 123 -31.74 -48.16 -27.31
CA ASN A 123 -32.98 -48.90 -27.55
C ASN A 123 -33.21 -48.98 -29.05
N ALA A 124 -32.62 -50.00 -29.67
CA ALA A 124 -32.96 -50.43 -31.01
C ALA A 124 -34.34 -51.11 -30.97
N ILE A 125 -35.37 -50.44 -31.48
CA ILE A 125 -36.63 -51.10 -31.83
C ILE A 125 -36.97 -50.77 -33.29
N ALA A 126 -37.20 -51.86 -34.01
CA ALA A 126 -37.39 -51.99 -35.44
C ALA A 126 -38.66 -51.32 -36.00
N GLY A 127 -38.51 -50.78 -37.22
CA GLY A 127 -39.43 -50.94 -38.35
C GLY A 127 -40.53 -49.88 -38.54
N PRO A 128 -41.28 -49.93 -39.67
CA PRO A 128 -41.09 -50.75 -40.87
C PRO A 128 -41.08 -49.93 -42.19
N ALA A 129 -41.00 -50.70 -43.28
CA ALA A 129 -40.91 -50.34 -44.69
C ALA A 129 -42.04 -49.47 -45.25
N GLU A 130 -41.69 -48.69 -46.28
CA GLU A 130 -42.48 -48.47 -47.52
C GLU A 130 -41.53 -48.38 -48.73
#